data_AF-A0A9Q0P5J4-F1
#
_entry.id   AF-A0A9Q0P5J4-F1
#
_cell.length_a   1.000
_cell.length_b   1.000
_cell.length_c   1.000
_cell.angle_alpha   90.00
_cell.angle_beta   90.00
_cell.angle_gamma   90.00
#
_symmetry.space_group_name_H-M   'P 1'
#
loop_
_entity.id
_entity.type
_entity.pdbx_description
1 polymer ?
#
loop_
_entity_poly.entity_id
_entity_poly.type
_entity_poly.pdbx_seq_one_letter_code
_entity_poly.pdbx_strand_id
1 'polypeptide(L)'
;MVGASSLQPRLLSSFVGDRLLLSKQPHPRLFLYKPGNKHVSMQLSRTLSGLTNLLFNRRNLDEVPDAQRQGLRPGKLSPHRPVPDHIPRPPYVNSRQPPEIAGGPEVHGEKGIECMRSSGKLAAQVLRYAGTLVKPGIKTDEIDQAVHQMIIDNGAYPSPLGYGGFPKSVCTSVNECICHGIPDSRALEDGDIINIDVTVYLNGYHGDTSATFFCGDVDDKARKLVQVTEECLYKAISICAPGVEYKKIGKTIHDHADKYHYGVVRHFVGHGVGRVFHADPVVLHFSTRPDFELSSLSSHFTYYVVLIIAGCPLASLPFTR
;
A
#
# COMPACT_ATOMS: atom_id res chain seq x y z
N MET A 1 45.64 -12.98 -13.98
CA MET A 1 44.83 -11.80 -13.61
C MET A 1 43.47 -11.95 -14.26
N VAL A 2 42.45 -12.32 -13.49
CA VAL A 2 41.08 -12.57 -13.95
C VAL A 2 40.17 -11.83 -12.98
N GLY A 3 39.38 -10.89 -13.49
CA GLY A 3 38.43 -10.08 -12.74
C GLY A 3 37.19 -10.87 -12.37
N ALA A 4 36.73 -10.72 -11.12
CA ALA A 4 35.54 -11.35 -10.60
C ALA A 4 34.40 -10.33 -10.49
N SER A 5 33.30 -10.65 -11.19
CA SER A 5 31.98 -10.01 -11.15
C SER A 5 31.31 -10.22 -9.79
N SER A 6 30.77 -9.15 -9.17
CA SER A 6 29.94 -9.24 -7.97
C SER A 6 28.44 -9.30 -8.33
N LEU A 7 27.80 -10.36 -7.84
CA LEU A 7 26.37 -10.66 -7.96
C LEU A 7 25.58 -9.93 -6.87
N GLN A 8 24.51 -9.24 -7.25
CA GLN A 8 23.51 -8.66 -6.33
C GLN A 8 22.46 -9.72 -5.91
N PRO A 9 21.89 -9.61 -4.69
CA PRO A 9 20.91 -10.57 -4.18
C PRO A 9 19.53 -10.37 -4.82
N ARG A 10 18.98 -11.45 -5.40
CA ARG A 10 17.63 -11.54 -5.96
C ARG A 10 16.60 -11.73 -4.82
N LEU A 11 15.60 -10.86 -4.75
CA LEU A 11 14.39 -11.10 -3.96
C LEU A 11 13.48 -12.06 -4.74
N LEU A 12 13.21 -13.22 -4.15
CA LEU A 12 12.38 -14.28 -4.73
C LEU A 12 10.89 -14.01 -4.49
N SER A 13 10.15 -13.82 -5.57
CA SER A 13 8.72 -14.14 -5.65
C SER A 13 8.53 -15.65 -5.59
N SER A 14 7.49 -16.14 -4.92
CA SER A 14 7.04 -17.51 -5.13
C SER A 14 5.53 -17.69 -4.94
N PHE A 15 4.85 -17.79 -6.08
CA PHE A 15 3.72 -18.69 -6.29
C PHE A 15 4.21 -19.82 -7.20
N VAL A 16 3.93 -21.09 -6.83
CA VAL A 16 3.58 -22.26 -7.68
C VAL A 16 3.67 -23.55 -6.83
N GLY A 17 2.53 -24.23 -6.70
CA GLY A 17 2.34 -25.65 -7.09
C GLY A 17 2.97 -26.78 -6.27
N ASP A 18 2.12 -27.66 -5.74
CA ASP A 18 2.40 -28.90 -5.02
C ASP A 18 3.25 -29.94 -5.78
N ARG A 19 4.10 -30.67 -5.03
CA ARG A 19 4.30 -32.14 -5.17
C ARG A 19 4.93 -32.73 -3.91
N LEU A 20 4.18 -33.60 -3.24
CA LEU A 20 4.56 -34.45 -2.10
C LEU A 20 5.56 -35.55 -2.49
N LEU A 21 6.58 -35.81 -1.66
CA LEU A 21 7.11 -37.15 -1.38
C LEU A 21 7.70 -37.21 0.06
N LEU A 22 7.32 -38.27 0.79
CA LEU A 22 7.63 -38.60 2.19
C LEU A 22 9.00 -39.29 2.36
N SER A 23 9.68 -39.09 3.50
CA SER A 23 10.51 -40.14 4.15
C SER A 23 10.87 -39.81 5.63
N LYS A 24 11.25 -40.85 6.38
CA LYS A 24 11.12 -41.10 7.84
C LYS A 24 12.38 -40.77 8.68
N GLN A 25 12.20 -40.09 9.84
CA GLN A 25 12.79 -40.21 11.22
C GLN A 25 14.32 -40.46 11.45
N PRO A 26 14.92 -40.23 12.66
CA PRO A 26 14.56 -39.44 13.86
C PRO A 26 15.70 -38.50 14.42
N HIS A 27 15.36 -37.58 15.34
CA HIS A 27 16.29 -36.73 16.13
C HIS A 27 16.92 -37.47 17.33
N PRO A 28 18.14 -37.10 17.83
CA PRO A 28 18.22 -36.16 18.96
C PRO A 28 19.51 -35.30 19.09
N ARG A 29 19.38 -34.10 19.67
CA ARG A 29 20.19 -33.48 20.76
C ARG A 29 20.16 -31.96 20.69
N LEU A 30 19.48 -31.40 21.68
CA LEU A 30 19.25 -29.98 21.96
C LEU A 30 20.43 -29.39 22.75
N PHE A 31 20.80 -28.16 22.39
CA PHE A 31 21.68 -27.20 23.09
C PHE A 31 23.20 -27.46 23.12
N LEU A 32 23.92 -26.71 22.28
CA LEU A 32 25.30 -26.29 22.50
C LEU A 32 25.41 -24.81 22.06
N TYR A 33 25.62 -23.93 23.05
CA TYR A 33 25.78 -22.48 22.89
C TYR A 33 27.26 -22.14 22.67
N LYS A 34 27.58 -21.39 21.60
CA LYS A 34 28.90 -20.79 21.36
C LYS A 34 28.75 -19.28 21.14
N PRO A 35 29.41 -18.41 21.92
CA PRO A 35 29.34 -16.97 21.72
C PRO A 35 30.25 -16.56 20.55
N GLY A 36 29.73 -15.79 19.59
CA GLY A 36 30.56 -15.18 18.53
C GLY A 36 30.02 -15.12 17.10
N ASN A 37 28.76 -15.47 16.79
CA ASN A 37 28.23 -15.37 15.43
C ASN A 37 26.92 -14.58 15.33
N LYS A 38 26.90 -13.59 14.43
CA LYS A 38 25.75 -12.77 14.03
C LYS A 38 24.95 -13.49 12.93
N HIS A 39 24.17 -14.50 13.31
CA HIS A 39 23.01 -14.95 12.52
C HIS A 39 22.20 -15.94 13.37
N VAL A 40 20.93 -15.60 13.64
CA VAL A 40 19.95 -16.53 14.22
C VAL A 40 19.07 -17.01 13.07
N SER A 41 19.09 -18.31 12.80
CA SER A 41 18.17 -18.98 11.87
C SER A 41 17.18 -19.80 12.71
N MET A 42 15.90 -19.44 12.67
CA MET A 42 14.81 -20.22 13.26
C MET A 42 14.10 -21.02 12.16
N GLN A 43 14.30 -22.34 12.15
CA GLN A 43 13.36 -23.27 11.52
C GLN A 43 12.28 -23.61 12.56
N LEU A 44 11.04 -23.15 12.31
CA LEU A 44 9.86 -23.63 13.04
C LEU A 44 9.10 -24.62 12.15
N SER A 45 8.91 -25.84 12.64
CA SER A 45 8.06 -26.84 12.01
C SER A 45 6.58 -26.46 12.14
N ARG A 46 5.80 -26.76 11.11
CA ARG A 46 4.44 -26.30 10.83
C ARG A 46 3.34 -26.85 11.75
N THR A 47 3.66 -27.46 12.90
CA THR A 47 2.70 -28.25 13.70
C THR A 47 2.47 -27.77 15.13
N LEU A 48 2.90 -26.57 15.52
CA LEU A 48 2.67 -26.06 16.89
C LEU A 48 2.13 -24.62 16.99
N SER A 49 1.76 -23.95 15.89
CA SER A 49 1.19 -22.60 15.95
C SER A 49 -0.21 -22.53 16.60
N GLY A 50 -0.92 -23.66 16.66
CA GLY A 50 -2.26 -23.72 17.27
C GLY A 50 -2.26 -23.69 18.80
N LEU A 51 -1.20 -24.19 19.45
CA LEU A 51 -1.14 -24.29 20.91
C LEU A 51 -0.54 -23.04 21.57
N THR A 52 0.36 -22.32 20.88
CA THR A 52 0.89 -21.04 21.38
C THR A 52 -0.19 -19.96 21.40
N ASN A 53 -1.06 -19.90 20.39
CA ASN A 53 -2.20 -18.97 20.40
C ASN A 53 -3.23 -19.28 21.50
N LEU A 54 -3.35 -20.53 21.94
CA LEU A 54 -4.32 -20.92 22.98
C LEU A 54 -3.81 -20.65 24.41
N LEU A 55 -2.49 -20.70 24.62
CA LEU A 55 -1.87 -20.55 25.95
C LEU A 55 -1.53 -19.09 26.29
N PHE A 56 -1.32 -18.23 25.30
CA PHE A 56 -1.03 -16.80 25.53
C PHE A 56 -2.26 -15.88 25.48
N ASN A 57 -3.43 -16.39 25.13
CA ASN A 57 -4.64 -15.57 24.91
C ASN A 57 -5.85 -15.97 25.78
N ARG A 58 -5.59 -16.54 26.96
CA ARG A 58 -6.63 -16.77 27.97
C ARG A 58 -6.61 -15.67 29.01
N ARG A 59 -7.29 -14.56 28.72
CA ARG A 59 -7.91 -13.65 29.72
C ARG A 59 -8.82 -12.65 28.98
N ASN A 60 -10.07 -12.62 29.43
CA ASN A 60 -11.21 -11.81 28.99
C ASN A 60 -11.73 -12.10 27.58
N LEU A 61 -12.48 -13.21 27.49
CA LEU A 61 -13.48 -13.48 26.45
C LEU A 61 -14.86 -12.98 26.90
N ASP A 62 -14.93 -11.81 27.53
CA ASP A 62 -16.20 -11.22 27.93
C ASP A 62 -16.34 -9.89 27.19
N GLU A 63 -17.32 -9.87 26.27
CA GLU A 63 -17.81 -8.76 25.43
C GLU A 63 -17.03 -8.42 24.14
N VAL A 64 -17.16 -9.26 23.10
CA VAL A 64 -17.07 -8.80 21.70
C VAL A 64 -18.36 -9.18 20.96
N PRO A 65 -19.37 -8.30 20.88
CA PRO A 65 -20.46 -8.50 19.95
C PRO A 65 -20.02 -7.98 18.57
N ASP A 66 -19.21 -8.75 17.85
CA ASP A 66 -19.06 -8.56 16.40
C ASP A 66 -18.79 -9.91 15.72
N ALA A 67 -19.82 -10.74 15.71
CA ALA A 67 -19.80 -12.08 15.12
C ALA A 67 -20.45 -12.13 13.73
N GLN A 68 -20.61 -10.99 13.02
CA GLN A 68 -21.49 -10.94 11.84
C GLN A 68 -20.81 -10.83 10.47
N ARG A 69 -19.57 -10.35 10.34
CA ARG A 69 -18.90 -10.28 9.01
C ARG A 69 -17.92 -11.41 8.78
N GLN A 70 -18.10 -12.13 7.68
CA GLN A 70 -17.11 -13.10 7.21
C GLN A 70 -15.87 -12.36 6.73
N GLY A 71 -14.68 -12.87 7.07
CA GLY A 71 -13.43 -12.31 6.56
C GLY A 71 -13.39 -12.30 5.03
N LEU A 72 -12.75 -11.28 4.47
CA LEU A 72 -12.65 -11.05 3.03
C LEU A 72 -12.03 -12.24 2.31
N ARG A 73 -12.60 -12.55 1.14
CA ARG A 73 -12.11 -13.58 0.23
C ARG A 73 -11.99 -12.98 -1.17
N PRO A 74 -10.94 -13.32 -1.93
CA PRO A 74 -10.85 -12.93 -3.33
C PRO A 74 -12.04 -13.48 -4.14
N GLY A 75 -12.62 -12.62 -4.95
CA GLY A 75 -13.61 -12.94 -5.97
C GLY A 75 -12.98 -13.42 -7.28
N LYS A 76 -13.81 -13.56 -8.31
CA LYS A 76 -13.38 -13.88 -9.68
C LYS A 76 -12.89 -12.62 -10.39
N LEU A 77 -11.75 -12.71 -11.06
CA LEU A 77 -11.22 -11.62 -11.89
C LEU A 77 -11.85 -11.66 -13.28
N SER A 78 -12.28 -10.50 -13.79
CA SER A 78 -12.59 -10.36 -15.21
C SER A 78 -11.31 -10.28 -16.06
N PRO A 79 -11.39 -10.52 -17.38
CA PRO A 79 -10.24 -10.42 -18.28
C PRO A 79 -9.55 -9.05 -18.24
N HIS A 80 -8.30 -9.01 -18.70
CA HIS A 80 -7.53 -7.78 -18.83
C HIS A 80 -8.23 -6.78 -19.77
N ARG A 81 -8.28 -5.50 -19.37
CA ARG A 81 -8.91 -4.43 -20.15
C ARG A 81 -7.90 -3.78 -21.10
N PRO A 82 -8.20 -3.68 -22.42
CA PRO A 82 -7.24 -3.16 -23.39
C PRO A 82 -7.11 -1.64 -23.28
N VAL A 83 -5.88 -1.13 -23.47
CA VAL A 83 -5.60 0.30 -23.59
C VAL A 83 -5.32 0.61 -25.06
N PRO A 84 -6.05 1.55 -25.71
CA PRO A 84 -5.84 1.91 -27.11
C PRO A 84 -4.39 2.32 -27.43
N ASP A 85 -3.93 2.03 -28.64
CA ASP A 85 -2.52 2.20 -29.02
C ASP A 85 -2.03 3.65 -29.04
N HIS A 86 -2.94 4.61 -29.22
CA HIS A 86 -2.61 6.03 -29.22
C HIS A 86 -2.38 6.60 -27.81
N ILE A 87 -2.73 5.87 -26.74
CA ILE A 87 -2.49 6.30 -25.37
C ILE A 87 -1.01 6.09 -25.03
N PRO A 88 -0.27 7.14 -24.61
CA PRO A 88 1.11 6.99 -24.19
C PRO A 88 1.23 6.04 -23.00
N ARG A 89 2.11 5.03 -23.13
CA ARG A 89 2.31 4.01 -22.09
C ARG A 89 3.56 4.31 -21.26
N PRO A 90 3.55 4.05 -19.96
CA PRO A 90 4.74 4.17 -19.14
C PRO A 90 5.75 3.02 -19.45
N PRO A 91 7.05 3.20 -19.14
CA PRO A 91 8.11 2.30 -19.60
C PRO A 91 7.96 0.83 -19.18
N TYR A 92 7.28 0.55 -18.06
CA TYR A 92 7.14 -0.81 -17.53
C TYR A 92 6.16 -1.70 -18.31
N VAL A 93 5.22 -1.13 -19.08
CA VAL A 93 4.16 -1.93 -19.75
C VAL A 93 4.72 -2.90 -20.79
N ASN A 94 5.84 -2.53 -21.44
CA ASN A 94 6.51 -3.37 -22.44
C ASN A 94 7.83 -3.96 -21.93
N SER A 95 8.13 -3.80 -20.64
CA SER A 95 9.38 -4.26 -20.05
C SER A 95 9.22 -5.64 -19.44
N ARG A 96 10.23 -6.49 -19.62
CA ARG A 96 10.38 -7.73 -18.85
C ARG A 96 11.09 -7.51 -17.51
N GLN A 97 11.61 -6.31 -17.30
CA GLN A 97 12.28 -5.91 -16.06
C GLN A 97 11.24 -5.38 -15.08
N PRO A 98 11.46 -5.56 -13.77
CA PRO A 98 10.64 -4.88 -12.77
C PRO A 98 10.68 -3.36 -13.00
N PRO A 99 9.62 -2.62 -12.64
CA PRO A 99 9.63 -1.17 -12.72
C PRO A 99 10.82 -0.59 -11.95
N GLU A 100 11.50 0.38 -12.54
CA GLU A 100 12.61 1.05 -11.89
C GLU A 100 12.10 1.85 -10.68
N ILE A 101 12.80 1.71 -9.54
CA ILE A 101 12.72 2.67 -8.45
C ILE A 101 13.90 3.62 -8.67
N ALA A 102 13.62 4.81 -9.20
CA ALA A 102 14.67 5.79 -9.47
C ALA A 102 15.33 6.23 -8.15
N GLY A 103 16.67 6.21 -8.14
CA GLY A 103 17.46 6.69 -7.01
C GLY A 103 17.52 8.21 -6.99
N GLY A 104 17.26 8.79 -5.82
CA GLY A 104 17.29 10.24 -5.58
C GLY A 104 15.98 10.95 -5.92
N PRO A 105 15.63 12.01 -5.19
CA PRO A 105 14.35 12.68 -5.36
C PRO A 105 14.33 13.48 -6.67
N GLU A 106 13.25 13.34 -7.44
CA GLU A 106 13.09 14.07 -8.69
C GLU A 106 12.83 15.56 -8.42
N VAL A 107 13.64 16.42 -9.05
CA VAL A 107 13.46 17.87 -9.03
C VAL A 107 12.92 18.32 -10.38
N HIS A 108 11.76 18.96 -10.38
CA HIS A 108 11.09 19.39 -11.60
C HIS A 108 11.25 20.90 -11.84
N GLY A 109 11.56 21.27 -13.08
CA GLY A 109 11.37 22.65 -13.56
C GLY A 109 9.89 22.94 -13.87
N GLU A 110 9.61 24.16 -14.34
CA GLU A 110 8.23 24.65 -14.58
C GLU A 110 7.36 23.71 -15.41
N LYS A 111 7.90 23.18 -16.52
CA LYS A 111 7.18 22.24 -17.39
C LYS A 111 6.83 20.93 -16.67
N GLY A 112 7.75 20.39 -15.88
CA GLY A 112 7.51 19.16 -15.10
C GLY A 112 6.44 19.39 -14.03
N ILE A 113 6.48 20.55 -13.37
CA ILE A 113 5.46 20.98 -12.41
C ILE A 113 4.08 21.08 -13.08
N GLU A 114 3.99 21.64 -14.29
CA GLU A 114 2.73 21.73 -15.04
C GLU A 114 2.17 20.34 -15.41
N CYS A 115 3.04 19.43 -15.85
CA CYS A 115 2.64 18.05 -16.11
C CYS A 115 2.15 17.36 -14.84
N MET A 116 2.86 17.49 -13.71
CA MET A 116 2.46 16.95 -12.40
C MET A 116 1.12 17.51 -11.91
N ARG A 117 0.86 18.81 -12.11
CA ARG A 117 -0.44 19.41 -11.80
C ARG A 117 -1.55 18.81 -12.66
N SER A 118 -1.28 18.58 -13.93
CA SER A 118 -2.26 18.01 -14.87
C SER A 118 -2.58 16.55 -14.54
N SER A 119 -1.56 15.72 -14.32
CA SER A 119 -1.73 14.31 -13.92
C SER A 119 -2.42 14.18 -12.56
N GLY A 120 -1.99 14.96 -11.56
CA GLY A 120 -2.60 14.98 -10.23
C GLY A 120 -4.06 15.47 -10.25
N LYS A 121 -4.38 16.49 -11.06
CA LYS A 121 -5.76 16.97 -11.24
C LYS A 121 -6.66 15.89 -11.84
N LEU A 122 -6.17 15.16 -12.84
CA LEU A 122 -6.91 14.07 -13.46
C LEU A 122 -7.12 12.91 -12.46
N ALA A 123 -6.08 12.49 -11.74
CA ALA A 123 -6.20 11.44 -10.72
C ALA A 123 -7.26 11.80 -9.66
N ALA A 124 -7.28 13.05 -9.19
CA ALA A 124 -8.29 13.53 -8.25
C ALA A 124 -9.71 13.57 -8.85
N GLN A 125 -9.85 13.90 -10.14
CA GLN A 125 -11.15 13.84 -10.83
C GLN A 125 -11.67 12.41 -10.95
N VAL A 126 -10.79 11.48 -11.31
CA VAL A 126 -11.10 10.05 -11.41
C VAL A 126 -11.46 9.47 -10.04
N LEU A 127 -10.72 9.80 -8.99
CA LEU A 127 -11.01 9.38 -7.62
C LEU A 127 -12.39 9.88 -7.14
N ARG A 128 -12.71 11.15 -7.40
CA ARG A 128 -14.04 11.70 -7.08
C ARG A 128 -15.15 10.97 -7.82
N TYR A 129 -14.96 10.70 -9.12
CA TYR A 129 -15.92 9.93 -9.91
C TYR A 129 -16.08 8.50 -9.36
N ALA A 130 -14.98 7.80 -9.06
CA ALA A 130 -15.01 6.47 -8.47
C ALA A 130 -15.80 6.44 -7.16
N GLY A 131 -15.61 7.45 -6.30
CA GLY A 131 -16.38 7.62 -5.06
C GLY A 131 -17.89 7.71 -5.27
N THR A 132 -18.37 8.31 -6.37
CA THR A 132 -19.82 8.37 -6.68
C THR A 132 -20.44 7.02 -7.03
N LEU A 133 -19.61 6.03 -7.36
CA LEU A 133 -20.06 4.69 -7.72
C LEU A 133 -20.24 3.80 -6.48
N VAL A 134 -19.63 4.16 -5.35
CA VAL A 134 -19.62 3.36 -4.12
C VAL A 134 -21.03 3.28 -3.53
N LYS A 135 -21.62 2.09 -3.59
CA LYS A 135 -22.95 1.78 -3.03
C LYS A 135 -23.10 0.28 -2.80
N PRO A 136 -23.99 -0.17 -1.90
CA PRO A 136 -24.23 -1.59 -1.70
C PRO A 136 -24.60 -2.30 -3.01
N GLY A 137 -24.02 -3.48 -3.23
CA GLY A 137 -24.24 -4.32 -4.40
C GLY A 137 -23.29 -4.09 -5.58
N ILE A 138 -22.61 -2.94 -5.69
CA ILE A 138 -21.65 -2.71 -6.79
C ILE A 138 -20.42 -3.59 -6.62
N LYS A 139 -19.91 -4.18 -7.69
CA LYS A 139 -18.66 -4.94 -7.66
C LYS A 139 -17.45 -4.02 -7.74
N THR A 140 -16.37 -4.38 -7.07
CA THR A 140 -15.10 -3.64 -7.21
C THR A 140 -14.59 -3.65 -8.67
N ASP A 141 -14.81 -4.74 -9.42
CA ASP A 141 -14.49 -4.80 -10.85
C ASP A 141 -15.35 -3.87 -11.73
N GLU A 142 -16.57 -3.52 -11.31
CA GLU A 142 -17.40 -2.52 -12.00
C GLU A 142 -16.87 -1.09 -11.76
N ILE A 143 -16.34 -0.82 -10.57
CA ILE A 143 -15.62 0.43 -10.26
C ILE A 143 -14.34 0.52 -11.12
N ASP A 144 -13.55 -0.54 -11.18
CA ASP A 144 -12.36 -0.62 -12.06
C ASP A 144 -12.71 -0.35 -13.52
N GLN A 145 -13.79 -0.93 -14.03
CA GLN A 145 -14.23 -0.70 -15.41
C GLN A 145 -14.51 0.78 -15.70
N ALA A 146 -15.26 1.43 -14.81
CA ALA A 146 -15.64 2.82 -14.97
C ALA A 146 -14.43 3.76 -14.85
N VAL A 147 -13.53 3.48 -13.88
CA VAL A 147 -12.27 4.21 -13.69
C VAL A 147 -11.35 4.03 -14.90
N HIS A 148 -11.19 2.79 -15.39
CA HIS A 148 -10.41 2.50 -16.59
C HIS A 148 -10.91 3.33 -17.77
N GLN A 149 -12.22 3.30 -18.05
CA GLN A 149 -12.80 4.03 -19.17
C GLN A 149 -12.58 5.54 -19.04
N MET A 150 -12.84 6.13 -17.86
CA MET A 150 -12.62 7.57 -17.64
C MET A 150 -11.16 7.97 -17.86
N ILE A 151 -10.20 7.14 -17.42
CA ILE A 151 -8.76 7.40 -17.64
C ILE A 151 -8.42 7.39 -19.13
N ILE A 152 -8.91 6.39 -19.88
CA ILE A 152 -8.71 6.30 -21.33
C ILE A 152 -9.35 7.48 -22.07
N ASP A 153 -10.58 7.85 -21.71
CA ASP A 153 -11.31 8.96 -22.33
C ASP A 153 -10.59 10.32 -22.14
N ASN A 154 -9.74 10.42 -21.11
CA ASN A 154 -8.92 11.59 -20.83
C ASN A 154 -7.49 11.50 -21.38
N GLY A 155 -7.22 10.53 -22.28
CA GLY A 155 -5.92 10.41 -22.95
C GLY A 155 -4.79 9.92 -22.05
N ALA A 156 -5.11 9.33 -20.89
CA ALA A 156 -4.14 8.87 -19.91
C ALA A 156 -4.09 7.35 -19.83
N TYR A 157 -3.00 6.82 -19.26
CA TYR A 157 -2.85 5.40 -18.99
C TYR A 157 -3.12 5.10 -17.49
N PRO A 158 -3.88 4.04 -17.14
CA PRO A 158 -4.08 3.66 -15.75
C PRO A 158 -2.82 3.01 -15.19
N SER A 159 -2.06 3.76 -14.40
CA SER A 159 -0.69 3.37 -14.03
C SER A 159 -0.59 1.99 -13.36
N PRO A 160 -1.50 1.57 -12.46
CA PRO A 160 -1.43 0.23 -11.86
C PRO A 160 -1.47 -0.90 -12.89
N LEU A 161 -2.08 -0.69 -14.06
CA LEU A 161 -2.28 -1.74 -15.05
C LEU A 161 -0.94 -2.22 -15.62
N GLY A 162 -0.59 -3.48 -15.33
CA GLY A 162 0.67 -4.11 -15.72
C GLY A 162 1.86 -3.76 -14.82
N TYR A 163 1.70 -2.84 -13.86
CA TYR A 163 2.78 -2.46 -12.96
C TYR A 163 3.15 -3.62 -12.03
N GLY A 164 4.35 -4.18 -12.19
CA GLY A 164 4.76 -5.38 -11.44
C GLY A 164 3.85 -6.60 -11.68
N GLY A 165 3.12 -6.63 -12.81
CA GLY A 165 2.12 -7.65 -13.11
C GLY A 165 0.75 -7.43 -12.46
N PHE A 166 0.48 -6.26 -11.87
CA PHE A 166 -0.82 -5.95 -11.30
C PHE A 166 -1.91 -5.94 -12.40
N PRO A 167 -3.06 -6.64 -12.21
CA PRO A 167 -3.95 -7.01 -13.32
C PRO A 167 -5.06 -5.99 -13.62
N LYS A 168 -5.17 -4.91 -12.84
CA LYS A 168 -6.29 -3.96 -12.87
C LYS A 168 -5.82 -2.52 -12.95
N SER A 169 -6.74 -1.61 -13.17
CA SER A 169 -6.48 -0.19 -13.47
C SER A 169 -6.45 0.70 -12.24
N VAL A 170 -6.96 0.19 -11.12
CA VAL A 170 -7.14 0.87 -9.83
C VAL A 170 -7.01 -0.16 -8.71
N CYS A 171 -6.63 0.25 -7.50
CA CYS A 171 -6.75 -0.63 -6.33
C CYS A 171 -8.06 -0.35 -5.58
N THR A 172 -8.71 -1.40 -5.08
CA THR A 172 -9.93 -1.32 -4.26
C THR A 172 -9.74 -2.14 -2.99
N SER A 173 -9.50 -1.46 -1.88
CA SER A 173 -9.14 -2.04 -0.59
C SER A 173 -10.29 -1.91 0.39
N VAL A 174 -11.05 -2.99 0.55
CA VAL A 174 -12.23 -3.04 1.41
C VAL A 174 -11.84 -3.49 2.82
N ASN A 175 -12.43 -2.89 3.86
CA ASN A 175 -12.33 -3.30 5.28
C ASN A 175 -10.90 -3.65 5.73
N GLU A 176 -10.59 -4.92 6.04
CA GLU A 176 -9.28 -5.38 6.50
C GLU A 176 -8.16 -5.35 5.45
N CYS A 177 -8.51 -5.14 4.18
CA CYS A 177 -7.53 -4.99 3.12
C CYS A 177 -6.84 -3.62 3.26
N ILE A 178 -5.57 -3.63 3.68
CA ILE A 178 -4.80 -2.41 3.92
C ILE A 178 -4.64 -1.58 2.63
N CYS A 179 -4.04 -2.16 1.59
CA CYS A 179 -3.82 -1.52 0.31
C CYS A 179 -3.70 -2.58 -0.80
N HIS A 180 -3.63 -2.13 -2.06
CA HIS A 180 -3.43 -2.98 -3.24
C HIS A 180 -4.48 -4.10 -3.41
N GLY A 181 -5.70 -3.90 -2.91
CA GLY A 181 -6.80 -4.81 -3.17
C GLY A 181 -7.08 -4.85 -4.68
N ILE A 182 -7.19 -6.06 -5.24
CA ILE A 182 -7.42 -6.26 -6.68
C ILE A 182 -8.95 -6.22 -6.92
N PRO A 183 -9.44 -5.31 -7.78
CA PRO A 183 -10.83 -5.32 -8.23
C PRO A 183 -11.27 -6.69 -8.77
N ASP A 184 -12.38 -7.20 -8.26
CA ASP A 184 -12.88 -8.53 -8.54
C ASP A 184 -14.42 -8.60 -8.48
N SER A 185 -14.98 -9.81 -8.53
CA SER A 185 -16.43 -10.02 -8.55
C SER A 185 -17.15 -9.77 -7.22
N ARG A 186 -16.45 -9.40 -6.13
CA ARG A 186 -17.04 -9.09 -4.83
C ARG A 186 -17.92 -7.86 -4.93
N ALA A 187 -19.19 -8.01 -4.57
CA ALA A 187 -20.09 -6.88 -4.38
C ALA A 187 -19.82 -6.21 -3.02
N LEU A 188 -19.87 -4.88 -2.96
CA LEU A 188 -19.81 -4.15 -1.71
C LEU A 188 -21.06 -4.41 -0.87
N GLU A 189 -20.88 -4.51 0.44
CA GLU A 189 -21.95 -4.72 1.40
C GLU A 189 -22.27 -3.40 2.10
N ASP A 190 -23.50 -3.28 2.61
CA ASP A 190 -23.89 -2.13 3.44
C ASP A 190 -23.03 -2.08 4.72
N GLY A 191 -22.49 -0.89 4.99
CA GLY A 191 -21.55 -0.63 6.06
C GLY A 191 -20.10 -1.05 5.77
N ASP A 192 -19.74 -1.42 4.54
CA ASP A 192 -18.33 -1.52 4.14
C ASP A 192 -17.66 -0.13 4.13
N ILE A 193 -16.36 -0.11 4.40
CA ILE A 193 -15.48 0.98 3.97
C ILE A 193 -14.56 0.51 2.86
N ILE A 194 -14.32 1.36 1.87
CA ILE A 194 -13.46 1.03 0.71
C ILE A 194 -12.49 2.16 0.42
N ASN A 195 -11.20 1.88 0.48
CA ASN A 195 -10.19 2.73 -0.11
C ASN A 195 -10.10 2.47 -1.62
N ILE A 196 -10.13 3.54 -2.42
CA ILE A 196 -9.87 3.49 -3.86
C ILE A 196 -8.59 4.28 -4.12
N ASP A 197 -7.62 3.62 -4.73
CA ASP A 197 -6.30 4.18 -5.02
C ASP A 197 -6.09 4.34 -6.53
N VAL A 198 -6.00 5.60 -6.96
CA VAL A 198 -6.02 6.02 -8.36
C VAL A 198 -4.68 6.64 -8.73
N THR A 199 -4.03 6.00 -9.70
CA THR A 199 -2.84 6.58 -10.33
C THR A 199 -2.98 6.64 -11.85
N VAL A 200 -2.79 7.82 -12.43
CA VAL A 200 -2.86 8.04 -13.89
C VAL A 200 -1.50 8.45 -14.44
N TYR A 201 -1.18 8.04 -15.66
CA TYR A 201 0.01 8.48 -16.39
C TYR A 201 -0.43 9.35 -17.56
N LEU A 202 -0.10 10.64 -17.49
CA LEU A 202 -0.51 11.67 -18.45
C LEU A 202 0.69 12.56 -18.76
N ASN A 203 0.91 12.88 -20.03
CA ASN A 203 2.00 13.77 -20.48
C ASN A 203 3.41 13.36 -19.99
N GLY A 204 3.63 12.07 -19.76
CA GLY A 204 4.91 11.54 -19.27
C GLY A 204 5.07 11.53 -17.75
N TYR A 205 4.02 11.85 -16.99
CA TYR A 205 4.06 11.97 -15.54
C TYR A 205 2.92 11.21 -14.87
N HIS A 206 3.21 10.61 -13.73
CA HIS A 206 2.22 9.98 -12.86
C HIS A 206 1.54 11.03 -11.97
N GLY A 207 0.25 10.83 -11.69
CA GLY A 207 -0.49 11.55 -10.66
C GLY A 207 -1.22 10.53 -9.81
N ASP A 208 -1.05 10.60 -8.49
CA ASP A 208 -1.40 9.52 -7.57
C ASP A 208 -2.15 10.04 -6.35
N THR A 209 -3.27 9.40 -6.00
CA THR A 209 -4.11 9.78 -4.87
C THR A 209 -5.09 8.67 -4.51
N SER A 210 -5.43 8.58 -3.23
CA SER A 210 -6.48 7.68 -2.74
C SER A 210 -7.37 8.35 -1.71
N ALA A 211 -8.54 7.75 -1.48
CA ALA A 211 -9.45 8.12 -0.41
C ALA A 211 -10.29 6.91 0.01
N THR A 212 -10.74 6.92 1.26
CA THR A 212 -11.67 5.90 1.78
C THR A 212 -13.10 6.42 1.74
N PHE A 213 -14.00 5.63 1.16
CA PHE A 213 -15.41 5.92 0.99
C PHE A 213 -16.27 4.99 1.85
N PHE A 214 -17.44 5.49 2.25
CA PHE A 214 -18.44 4.72 2.97
C PHE A 214 -19.42 4.07 1.98
N CYS A 215 -19.69 2.78 2.14
CA CYS A 215 -20.68 2.07 1.35
C CYS A 215 -21.98 1.94 2.16
N GLY A 216 -22.97 2.78 1.87
CA GLY A 216 -24.23 2.80 2.60
C GLY A 216 -24.07 3.32 4.04
N ASP A 217 -24.69 2.67 5.02
CA ASP A 217 -24.63 3.10 6.41
C ASP A 217 -23.53 2.39 7.20
N VAL A 218 -22.46 3.13 7.49
CA VAL A 218 -21.29 2.63 8.25
C VAL A 218 -21.41 2.97 9.74
N ASP A 219 -20.88 2.10 10.59
CA ASP A 219 -20.89 2.31 12.03
C ASP A 219 -19.96 3.46 12.47
N ASP A 220 -20.15 3.94 13.71
CA ASP A 220 -19.37 5.06 14.27
C ASP A 220 -17.87 4.76 14.37
N LYS A 221 -17.47 3.48 14.55
CA LYS A 221 -16.06 3.10 14.63
C LYS A 221 -15.38 3.28 13.27
N ALA A 222 -16.03 2.84 12.20
CA ALA A 222 -15.60 3.01 10.82
C ALA A 222 -15.56 4.49 10.42
N ARG A 223 -16.59 5.27 10.78
CA ARG A 223 -16.61 6.74 10.55
C ARG A 223 -15.43 7.41 11.26
N LYS A 224 -15.22 7.08 12.53
CA LYS A 224 -14.14 7.66 13.33
C LYS A 224 -12.77 7.31 12.79
N LEU A 225 -12.59 6.07 12.34
CA LEU A 225 -11.36 5.62 11.72
C LEU A 225 -11.02 6.42 10.46
N VAL A 226 -11.97 6.53 9.53
CA VAL A 226 -11.76 7.27 8.28
C VAL A 226 -11.45 8.74 8.56
N GLN A 227 -12.18 9.36 9.49
CA GLN A 227 -11.91 10.72 9.94
C GLN A 227 -10.48 10.87 10.49
N VAL A 228 -10.05 10.03 11.42
CA VAL A 228 -8.71 10.16 12.04
C VAL A 228 -7.61 9.91 11.02
N THR A 229 -7.82 9.00 10.06
CA THR A 229 -6.88 8.75 8.96
C THR A 229 -6.73 9.99 8.07
N GLU A 230 -7.83 10.65 7.74
CA GLU A 230 -7.83 11.91 6.98
C GLU A 230 -7.15 13.04 7.77
N GLU A 231 -7.41 13.16 9.07
CA GLU A 231 -6.75 14.15 9.93
C GLU A 231 -5.23 13.92 10.00
N CYS A 232 -4.77 12.67 10.07
CA CYS A 232 -3.34 12.31 10.00
C CYS A 232 -2.72 12.83 8.70
N LEU A 233 -3.38 12.61 7.56
CA LEU A 233 -2.92 13.06 6.25
C LEU A 233 -2.78 14.58 6.20
N TYR A 234 -3.83 15.33 6.55
CA TYR A 234 -3.78 16.79 6.50
C TYR A 234 -2.77 17.39 7.50
N LYS A 235 -2.60 16.78 8.67
CA LYS A 235 -1.56 17.19 9.62
C LYS A 235 -0.16 16.97 9.05
N ALA A 236 0.08 15.83 8.41
CA ALA A 236 1.34 15.56 7.72
C ALA A 236 1.61 16.57 6.60
N ILE A 237 0.62 16.85 5.75
CA ILE A 237 0.72 17.84 4.68
C ILE A 237 1.02 19.23 5.24
N SER A 238 0.40 19.62 6.37
CA SER A 238 0.55 20.95 6.95
C SER A 238 1.98 21.30 7.40
N ILE A 239 2.83 20.29 7.64
CA ILE A 239 4.23 20.48 8.03
C ILE A 239 5.19 20.38 6.86
N CYS A 240 4.73 20.02 5.65
CA CYS A 240 5.59 19.88 4.49
C CYS A 240 6.09 21.26 4.02
N ALA A 241 7.38 21.51 4.24
CA ALA A 241 8.06 22.73 3.81
C ALA A 241 9.55 22.46 3.55
N PRO A 242 10.24 23.31 2.76
CA PRO A 242 11.68 23.19 2.57
C PRO A 242 12.44 23.16 3.90
N GLY A 243 13.40 22.25 4.06
CA GLY A 243 14.19 22.06 5.28
C GLY A 243 13.54 21.13 6.33
N VAL A 244 12.30 20.70 6.15
CA VAL A 244 11.65 19.74 7.06
C VAL A 244 12.14 18.31 6.75
N GLU A 245 12.59 17.59 7.77
CA GLU A 245 13.03 16.19 7.64
C GLU A 245 11.84 15.26 7.34
N TYR A 246 11.98 14.31 6.41
CA TYR A 246 10.89 13.37 6.08
C TYR A 246 10.40 12.57 7.29
N LYS A 247 11.29 12.23 8.23
CA LYS A 247 10.91 11.50 9.47
C LYS A 247 9.91 12.25 10.34
N LYS A 248 9.82 13.59 10.23
CA LYS A 248 8.81 14.39 10.95
C LYS A 248 7.40 14.09 10.46
N ILE A 249 7.21 13.74 9.18
CA ILE A 249 5.92 13.31 8.64
C ILE A 249 5.42 12.07 9.38
N GLY A 250 6.25 11.03 9.46
CA GLY A 250 5.90 9.80 10.17
C GLY A 250 5.67 10.01 11.66
N LYS A 251 6.42 10.91 12.29
CA LYS A 251 6.16 11.30 13.68
C LYS A 251 4.81 11.99 13.84
N THR A 252 4.47 12.95 12.99
CA THR A 252 3.20 13.68 13.04
C THR A 252 1.99 12.77 12.86
N ILE A 253 2.08 11.80 11.93
CA ILE A 253 1.02 10.80 11.72
C ILE A 253 0.87 9.91 12.96
N HIS A 254 1.98 9.33 13.45
CA HIS A 254 1.98 8.45 14.61
C HIS A 254 1.42 9.14 15.86
N ASP A 255 1.90 10.36 16.17
CA ASP A 255 1.45 11.12 17.33
C ASP A 255 -0.06 11.46 17.29
N HIS A 256 -0.65 11.59 16.09
CA HIS A 256 -2.09 11.83 15.97
C HIS A 256 -2.89 10.54 16.09
N ALA A 257 -2.48 9.46 15.41
CA ALA A 257 -3.15 8.16 15.49
C ALA A 257 -3.14 7.57 16.91
N ASP A 258 -2.04 7.72 17.64
CA ASP A 258 -1.87 7.18 19.00
C ASP A 258 -2.85 7.78 20.03
N LYS A 259 -3.24 9.05 19.84
CA LYS A 259 -4.28 9.71 20.68
C LYS A 259 -5.64 9.03 20.61
N TYR A 260 -5.90 8.31 19.52
CA TYR A 260 -7.13 7.54 19.31
C TYR A 260 -6.89 6.04 19.45
N HIS A 261 -5.70 5.63 19.94
CA HIS A 261 -5.30 4.24 20.11
C HIS A 261 -5.28 3.43 18.80
N TYR A 262 -5.05 4.10 17.67
CA TYR A 262 -4.86 3.44 16.37
C TYR A 262 -3.38 3.18 16.08
N GLY A 263 -3.09 2.02 15.50
CA GLY A 263 -1.76 1.68 15.01
C GLY A 263 -1.47 2.27 13.62
N VAL A 264 -0.18 2.36 13.27
CA VAL A 264 0.28 2.77 11.94
C VAL A 264 0.96 1.61 11.22
N VAL A 265 0.52 1.33 10.00
CA VAL A 265 1.10 0.29 9.14
C VAL A 265 2.55 0.63 8.80
N ARG A 266 3.43 -0.37 8.93
CA ARG A 266 4.89 -0.21 8.73
C ARG A 266 5.42 -0.81 7.42
N HIS A 267 4.63 -1.66 6.77
CA HIS A 267 5.03 -2.39 5.56
C HIS A 267 4.85 -1.57 4.28
N PHE A 268 4.08 -0.48 4.34
CA PHE A 268 3.83 0.43 3.23
C PHE A 268 4.20 1.86 3.63
N VAL A 269 4.70 2.60 2.65
CA VAL A 269 5.37 3.89 2.82
C VAL A 269 4.92 4.82 1.69
N GLY A 270 4.98 6.12 1.92
CA GLY A 270 4.88 7.10 0.84
C GLY A 270 6.14 7.09 -0.02
N HIS A 271 6.04 7.71 -1.19
CA HIS A 271 7.11 7.76 -2.18
C HIS A 271 7.12 9.10 -2.93
N GLY A 272 8.26 9.39 -3.57
CA GLY A 272 8.29 10.35 -4.66
C GLY A 272 7.50 9.82 -5.85
N VAL A 273 6.83 10.73 -6.55
CA VAL A 273 6.10 10.45 -7.79
C VAL A 273 6.45 11.50 -8.83
N GLY A 274 6.54 11.08 -10.09
CA GLY A 274 6.98 11.97 -11.17
C GLY A 274 6.92 11.30 -12.52
N ARG A 275 8.03 11.32 -13.26
CA ARG A 275 8.18 10.49 -14.47
C ARG A 275 8.22 9.00 -14.13
N VAL A 276 8.64 8.69 -12.90
CA VAL A 276 8.64 7.35 -12.32
C VAL A 276 7.50 7.26 -11.31
N PHE A 277 6.78 6.14 -11.32
CA PHE A 277 5.64 5.92 -10.43
C PHE A 277 6.11 5.95 -8.96
N HIS A 278 7.05 5.07 -8.60
CA HIS A 278 7.61 5.00 -7.26
C HIS A 278 9.10 5.38 -7.30
N ALA A 279 9.43 6.55 -6.76
CA ALA A 279 10.79 7.06 -6.68
C ALA A 279 11.15 7.48 -5.25
N ASP A 280 12.42 7.77 -5.01
CA ASP A 280 12.80 8.51 -3.82
C ASP A 280 12.10 9.88 -3.77
N PRO A 281 11.85 10.43 -2.57
CA PRO A 281 12.18 9.87 -1.26
C PRO A 281 11.18 8.81 -0.82
N VAL A 282 11.66 7.78 -0.11
CA VAL A 282 10.79 6.95 0.73
C VAL A 282 10.30 7.77 1.94
N VAL A 283 9.00 7.77 2.21
CA VAL A 283 8.40 8.52 3.33
C VAL A 283 7.68 7.58 4.29
N LEU A 284 8.26 7.39 5.48
CA LEU A 284 7.68 6.53 6.50
C LEU A 284 6.50 7.22 7.19
N HIS A 285 5.44 6.45 7.45
CA HIS A 285 4.24 6.94 8.14
C HIS A 285 4.31 6.85 9.67
N PHE A 286 5.35 6.19 10.22
CA PHE A 286 5.51 5.97 11.65
C PHE A 286 6.75 6.68 12.21
N SER A 287 6.70 7.05 13.49
CA SER A 287 7.88 7.57 14.20
C SER A 287 9.04 6.57 14.22
N THR A 288 10.23 7.03 13.85
CA THR A 288 11.49 6.29 13.93
C THR A 288 12.30 6.71 15.16
N ARG A 289 13.36 5.95 15.48
CA ARG A 289 14.30 6.34 16.55
C ARG A 289 15.08 7.61 16.15
N PRO A 290 15.58 8.40 17.13
CA PRO A 290 16.31 9.64 16.85
C PRO A 290 17.57 9.46 15.99
N ASP A 291 18.24 8.31 16.11
CA ASP A 291 19.47 7.92 15.38
C ASP A 291 19.20 7.49 13.93
N PHE A 292 17.94 7.42 13.51
CA PHE A 292 17.57 7.03 12.15
C PHE A 292 17.64 8.22 11.20
N GLU A 293 18.60 8.19 10.27
CA GLU A 293 18.75 9.21 9.23
C GLU A 293 17.84 8.88 8.03
N LEU A 294 16.84 9.73 7.81
CA LEU A 294 16.20 9.91 6.51
C LEU A 294 16.63 11.26 5.97
N SER A 295 16.70 11.40 4.64
CA SER A 295 16.98 12.68 3.98
C SER A 295 15.98 13.78 4.39
N SER A 296 16.29 15.04 4.09
CA SER A 296 15.41 16.18 4.32
C SER A 296 14.75 16.66 3.03
N LEU A 297 13.60 17.34 3.15
CA LEU A 297 13.03 18.12 2.05
C LEU A 297 14.03 19.22 1.70
N SER A 298 14.55 19.23 0.48
CA SER A 298 15.59 20.18 0.09
C SER A 298 15.04 21.61 0.00
N SER A 299 15.93 22.57 0.27
CA SER A 299 15.64 23.99 0.48
C SER A 299 15.23 24.77 -0.77
N HIS A 300 15.33 24.19 -1.97
CA HIS A 300 15.25 24.93 -3.23
C HIS A 300 14.19 24.44 -4.22
N PHE A 301 13.40 23.39 -3.92
CA PHE A 301 12.57 22.74 -4.93
C PHE A 301 11.23 22.20 -4.40
N THR A 302 10.21 22.17 -5.27
CA THR A 302 8.92 21.52 -5.00
C THR A 302 9.06 20.01 -5.22
N TYR A 303 9.12 19.25 -4.12
CA TYR A 303 9.02 17.79 -4.15
C TYR A 303 7.55 17.38 -4.12
N TYR A 304 7.13 16.54 -5.05
CA TYR A 304 5.82 15.89 -5.01
C TYR A 304 5.98 14.56 -4.28
N VAL A 305 5.81 14.61 -2.96
CA VAL A 305 5.64 13.42 -2.14
C VAL A 305 4.17 13.07 -2.14
N VAL A 306 3.84 11.85 -2.55
CA VAL A 306 2.49 11.32 -2.35
C VAL A 306 2.45 10.63 -1.00
N LEU A 307 1.59 11.14 -0.14
CA LEU A 307 1.27 10.55 1.16
C LEU A 307 -0.03 9.76 0.99
N ILE A 308 0.08 8.51 0.54
CA ILE A 308 -1.05 7.57 0.63
C ILE A 308 -0.97 6.91 2.00
N ILE A 309 -1.78 7.42 2.93
CA ILE A 309 -2.04 6.71 4.19
C ILE A 309 -3.16 5.73 3.88
N ALA A 310 -2.77 4.51 3.51
CA ALA A 310 -3.70 3.41 3.36
C ALA A 310 -4.39 3.15 4.70
N GLY A 311 -5.65 3.58 4.80
CA GLY A 311 -6.46 3.49 6.00
C GLY A 311 -6.94 2.06 6.23
N CYS A 312 -6.18 1.30 7.00
CA CYS A 312 -6.71 0.17 7.76
C CYS A 312 -5.89 -0.04 9.04
N PRO A 313 -6.50 0.08 10.23
CA PRO A 313 -6.05 -0.57 11.44
C PRO A 313 -6.90 -1.82 11.61
N LEU A 314 -6.29 -2.99 11.49
CA LEU A 314 -6.72 -4.10 12.32
C LEU A 314 -5.57 -4.57 13.18
N ALA A 315 -5.90 -4.60 14.47
CA ALA A 315 -5.18 -5.14 15.59
C ALA A 315 -3.86 -4.45 15.96
N SER A 316 -3.99 -3.36 16.73
CA SER A 316 -3.31 -3.39 18.03
C SER A 316 -4.35 -3.28 19.12
N LEU A 317 -4.61 -4.42 19.78
CA LEU A 317 -4.94 -4.47 21.20
C LEU A 317 -4.08 -3.42 21.93
N PRO A 318 -4.61 -2.74 22.98
CA PRO A 318 -3.87 -1.69 23.66
C PRO A 318 -2.47 -2.20 24.03
N PHE A 319 -1.43 -1.55 23.52
CA PHE A 319 -0.10 -1.67 24.09
C PHE A 319 -0.21 -1.08 25.50
N THR A 320 -0.45 -1.93 26.49
CA THR A 320 -0.18 -1.59 27.89
C THR A 320 1.31 -1.34 28.01
N ARG A 321 1.65 -0.20 28.63
CA ARG A 321 3.00 0.28 28.94
C ARG A 321 3.92 -0.79 29.52
#